data_AF-A0A2I8EUG5-F1
#
_entry.id   AF-A0A2I8EUG5-F1
#
_cell.length_a   1.000
_cell.length_b   1.000
_cell.length_c   1.000
_cell.angle_alpha   90.00
_cell.angle_beta   90.00
_cell.angle_gamma   90.00
#
_symmetry.space_group_name_H-M   'P 1'
#
loop_
_entity.id
_entity.type
_entity.pdbx_description
1 polymer ?
#
loop_
_entity_poly.entity_id
_entity_poly.type
_entity_poly.pdbx_seq_one_letter_code
_entity_poly.pdbx_strand_id
1 'polypeptide(L)'
;MILGTHAIADEFERFAKSDIPADASTGQHADMQRAYFSGVLLVLRLLEVLGALPEAVAFEALQELRREANAFAVSQIIIGVVLTHGDTQ
;
A
#
# COMPACT_ATOMS: atom_id res chain seq x y z
N MET A 1 -14.76 -5.77 -17.64
CA MET A 1 -15.46 -6.14 -16.40
C MET A 1 -14.79 -5.39 -15.26
N ILE A 2 -15.28 -4.18 -14.98
CA ILE A 2 -14.81 -3.38 -13.85
C ILE A 2 -15.44 -4.07 -12.63
N LEU A 3 -14.62 -4.65 -11.75
CA LEU A 3 -15.11 -5.11 -10.45
C LEU A 3 -15.79 -3.92 -9.79
N GLY A 4 -17.11 -3.98 -9.63
CA GLY A 4 -17.89 -2.87 -9.09
C GLY A 4 -17.37 -2.48 -7.70
N THR A 5 -17.50 -1.21 -7.35
CA THR A 5 -17.02 -0.60 -6.10
C THR A 5 -17.40 -1.40 -4.85
N HIS A 6 -18.51 -2.14 -4.88
CA HIS A 6 -18.94 -3.07 -3.83
C HIS A 6 -18.08 -4.32 -3.67
N ALA A 7 -17.69 -4.99 -4.77
CA ALA A 7 -16.84 -6.18 -4.69
C ALA A 7 -15.44 -5.85 -4.16
N ILE A 8 -14.97 -4.63 -4.49
CA ILE A 8 -13.76 -4.06 -3.93
C ILE A 8 -13.99 -3.87 -2.41
N ALA A 9 -15.07 -3.19 -1.99
CA ALA A 9 -15.42 -2.93 -0.58
C ALA A 9 -15.63 -4.19 0.31
N ASP A 10 -16.09 -5.30 -0.25
CA ASP A 10 -16.25 -6.56 0.50
C ASP A 10 -14.90 -7.28 0.71
N GLU A 11 -14.04 -7.26 -0.31
CA GLU A 11 -12.70 -7.81 -0.19
C GLU A 11 -11.80 -6.90 0.68
N PHE A 12 -12.13 -5.60 0.76
CA PHE A 12 -11.63 -4.62 1.76
C PHE A 12 -11.84 -5.11 3.18
N GLU A 13 -13.08 -5.48 3.51
CA GLU A 13 -13.45 -5.84 4.87
C GLU A 13 -12.84 -7.18 5.29
N ARG A 14 -12.66 -8.11 4.34
CA ARG A 14 -11.97 -9.37 4.58
C ARG A 14 -10.48 -9.20 4.85
N PHE A 15 -9.79 -8.42 4.03
CA PHE A 15 -8.34 -8.24 4.18
C PHE A 15 -7.99 -7.46 5.46
N ALA A 16 -8.78 -6.44 5.80
CA ALA A 16 -8.63 -5.69 7.05
C ALA A 16 -8.84 -6.55 8.32
N LYS A 17 -9.47 -7.72 8.19
CA LYS A 17 -9.68 -8.67 9.29
C LYS A 17 -8.70 -9.85 9.26
N SER A 18 -8.03 -10.12 8.14
CA SER A 18 -7.26 -11.36 7.94
C SER A 18 -5.80 -11.30 8.40
N ASP A 19 -5.19 -10.10 8.47
CA ASP A 19 -3.75 -9.94 8.74
C ASP A 19 -3.41 -9.19 10.04
N ILE A 20 -4.41 -8.96 10.91
CA ILE A 20 -4.15 -8.31 12.20
C ILE A 20 -3.81 -9.37 13.26
N PRO A 21 -2.63 -9.28 13.92
CA PRO A 21 -2.27 -10.18 15.01
C PRO A 21 -3.37 -10.23 16.07
N ALA A 22 -3.66 -11.42 16.60
CA ALA A 22 -4.74 -11.61 17.58
C ALA A 22 -4.50 -10.85 18.90
N ASP A 23 -3.25 -10.47 19.17
CA ASP A 23 -2.79 -9.70 20.31
C ASP A 23 -2.62 -8.20 20.03
N ALA A 24 -2.99 -7.73 18.83
CA ALA A 24 -2.90 -6.32 18.49
C ALA A 24 -3.83 -5.49 19.37
N SER A 25 -3.29 -4.38 19.90
CA SER A 25 -4.08 -3.40 20.62
C SER A 25 -5.10 -2.72 19.71
N THR A 26 -6.15 -2.15 20.29
CA THR A 26 -7.16 -1.37 19.55
C THR A 26 -6.54 -0.24 18.72
N GLY A 27 -5.46 0.39 19.22
CA GLY A 27 -4.73 1.42 18.47
C GLY A 27 -4.04 0.86 17.22
N GLN A 28 -3.34 -0.27 17.35
CA GLN A 28 -2.70 -0.96 16.22
C GLN A 28 -3.73 -1.42 15.20
N HIS A 29 -4.89 -1.93 15.63
CA HIS A 29 -6.01 -2.24 14.74
C HIS A 29 -6.44 -1.02 13.92
N ALA A 30 -6.64 0.14 14.58
CA ALA A 30 -7.04 1.37 13.90
C ALA A 30 -5.96 1.90 12.94
N ASP A 31 -4.68 1.73 13.27
CA ASP A 31 -3.55 2.12 12.41
C ASP A 31 -3.46 1.22 11.17
N MET A 32 -3.59 -0.10 11.33
CA MET A 32 -3.57 -1.06 10.23
C MET A 32 -4.76 -0.86 9.29
N GLN A 33 -5.96 -0.62 9.84
CA GLN A 33 -7.14 -0.27 9.06
C GLN A 33 -6.92 1.03 8.26
N ARG A 34 -6.37 2.08 8.90
CA ARG A 34 -6.07 3.35 8.22
C ARG A 34 -5.06 3.18 7.10
N ALA A 35 -3.94 2.51 7.36
CA ALA A 35 -2.91 2.26 6.34
C ALA A 35 -3.48 1.53 5.13
N TYR A 36 -4.34 0.52 5.36
CA TYR A 36 -5.00 -0.23 4.32
C TYR A 36 -6.02 0.61 3.52
N PHE A 37 -6.94 1.32 4.20
CA PHE A 37 -7.90 2.21 3.53
C PHE A 37 -7.21 3.32 2.72
N SER A 38 -6.16 3.93 3.27
CA SER A 38 -5.37 4.94 2.57
C SER A 38 -4.68 4.37 1.34
N GLY A 39 -4.08 3.17 1.44
CA GLY A 39 -3.43 2.51 0.31
C GLY A 39 -4.37 2.24 -0.85
N VAL A 40 -5.64 1.99 -0.57
CA VAL A 40 -6.62 1.63 -1.61
C VAL A 40 -7.28 2.85 -2.20
N LEU A 41 -7.62 3.82 -1.36
CA LEU A 41 -8.05 5.11 -1.86
C LEU A 41 -6.98 5.67 -2.81
N LEU A 42 -5.70 5.50 -2.46
CA LEU A 42 -4.58 5.83 -3.32
C LEU A 42 -4.67 5.08 -4.66
N VAL A 43 -4.78 3.74 -4.66
CA VAL A 43 -4.87 2.95 -5.92
C VAL A 43 -6.06 3.36 -6.80
N LEU A 44 -7.24 3.54 -6.21
CA LEU A 44 -8.44 3.96 -6.95
C LEU A 44 -8.25 5.34 -7.58
N ARG A 45 -7.73 6.30 -6.82
CA ARG A 45 -7.45 7.65 -7.34
C ARG A 45 -6.33 7.66 -8.37
N LEU A 46 -5.31 6.81 -8.18
CA LEU A 46 -4.24 6.66 -9.15
C LEU A 46 -4.78 6.17 -10.50
N LEU A 47 -5.70 5.20 -10.47
CA LEU A 47 -6.34 4.66 -11.67
C LEU A 47 -7.20 5.72 -12.39
N GLU A 48 -7.97 6.51 -11.64
CA GLU A 48 -8.74 7.63 -12.20
C GLU A 48 -7.83 8.66 -12.87
N VAL A 49 -6.75 9.07 -12.19
CA VAL A 49 -5.79 10.06 -12.73
C VAL A 49 -5.09 9.51 -13.96
N LEU A 50 -4.56 8.29 -13.90
CA LEU A 50 -3.86 7.67 -15.03
C LEU A 50 -4.78 7.49 -16.24
N GLY A 51 -6.06 7.17 -16.02
CA GLY A 51 -7.05 7.05 -17.09
C GLY A 51 -7.40 8.37 -17.78
N ALA A 52 -7.15 9.51 -17.13
CA ALA A 52 -7.36 10.85 -17.68
C ALA A 52 -6.13 11.41 -18.42
N LEU A 53 -4.97 10.76 -18.32
CA LEU A 53 -3.73 11.20 -18.95
C LEU A 53 -3.56 10.60 -20.36
N PRO A 54 -2.85 11.29 -21.27
CA PRO A 54 -2.39 10.67 -22.51
C PRO A 54 -1.52 9.43 -22.21
N GLU A 55 -1.64 8.39 -23.03
CA GLU A 55 -1.01 7.08 -22.80
C GLU A 55 0.50 7.17 -22.50
N ALA A 56 1.25 7.96 -23.27
CA ALA A 56 2.68 8.13 -23.06
C ALA A 56 3.01 8.75 -21.68
N VAL A 57 2.21 9.72 -21.24
CA VAL A 57 2.37 10.39 -19.95
C VAL A 57 1.96 9.46 -18.80
N ALA A 58 0.86 8.72 -18.97
CA ALA A 58 0.42 7.72 -18.00
C ALA A 58 1.49 6.62 -17.81
N PHE A 59 2.13 6.19 -18.90
CA PHE A 59 3.21 5.22 -18.84
C PHE A 59 4.43 5.76 -18.09
N GLU A 60 4.87 6.99 -18.38
CA GLU A 60 5.97 7.63 -17.65
C GLU A 60 5.66 7.78 -16.15
N ALA A 61 4.45 8.20 -15.80
CA ALA A 61 4.00 8.31 -14.41
C ALA A 61 4.05 6.96 -13.67
N LEU A 62 3.61 5.88 -14.33
CA LEU A 62 3.70 4.52 -13.78
C LEU A 62 5.15 4.07 -13.58
N GLN A 63 6.05 4.43 -14.50
CA GLN A 63 7.47 4.12 -14.37
C GLN A 63 8.08 4.83 -13.16
N GLU A 64 7.72 6.09 -12.92
CA GLU A 64 8.21 6.86 -11.78
C GLU A 64 7.72 6.28 -10.45
N LEU A 65 6.41 6.01 -10.35
CA LEU A 65 5.83 5.37 -9.17
C LEU A 65 6.49 4.02 -8.86
N ARG A 66 6.79 3.23 -9.89
CA ARG A 66 7.53 1.97 -9.74
C ARG A 66 8.93 2.20 -9.18
N ARG A 67 9.64 3.22 -9.66
CA ARG A 67 10.98 3.58 -9.15
C ARG A 67 10.92 3.99 -7.68
N GLU A 68 9.97 4.84 -7.31
CA GLU A 68 9.76 5.28 -5.93
C GLU A 68 9.41 4.10 -5.01
N ALA A 69 8.48 3.23 -5.42
CA ALA A 69 8.11 2.05 -4.65
C ALA A 69 9.29 1.10 -4.41
N ASN A 70 10.11 0.88 -5.44
CA ASN A 70 11.33 0.08 -5.31
C ASN A 70 12.35 0.75 -4.37
N ALA A 71 12.56 2.06 -4.50
CA ALA A 71 13.48 2.80 -3.63
C ALA A 71 13.02 2.72 -2.17
N PHE A 72 11.72 2.89 -1.91
CA PHE A 72 11.14 2.74 -0.57
C PHE A 72 11.35 1.33 -0.02
N ALA A 73 11.07 0.28 -0.81
CA ALA A 73 11.28 -1.11 -0.38
C ALA A 73 12.75 -1.37 -0.03
N VAL A 74 13.69 -0.87 -0.84
CA VAL A 74 15.14 -0.97 -0.55
C VAL A 74 15.48 -0.23 0.75
N SER A 75 14.93 0.96 0.99
CA SER A 75 15.13 1.68 2.25
C SER A 75 14.63 0.90 3.46
N GLN A 76 13.46 0.25 3.37
CA GLN A 76 12.94 -0.60 4.45
C GLN A 76 13.89 -1.78 4.75
N ILE A 77 14.45 -2.41 3.73
CA ILE A 77 15.45 -3.48 3.89
C ILE A 77 16.70 -2.94 4.59
N ILE A 78 17.24 -1.81 4.14
CA ILE A 78 18.44 -1.20 4.74
C ILE A 78 18.20 -0.90 6.22
N ILE A 79 17.06 -0.26 6.54
CA ILE A 79 16.69 0.06 7.92
C ILE A 79 16.59 -1.22 8.75
N GLY A 80 15.88 -2.25 8.26
CA GLY A 80 15.73 -3.52 8.97
C GLY A 80 17.07 -4.22 9.21
N VAL A 81 17.98 -4.20 8.24
CA VAL A 81 19.34 -4.77 8.37
C VAL A 81 20.16 -3.98 9.41
N VAL A 82 20.11 -2.65 9.39
CA VAL A 82 20.83 -1.81 10.35
C VAL A 82 20.32 -2.04 11.77
N LEU A 83 19.00 -2.08 11.97
CA LEU A 83 18.41 -2.33 13.29
C LEU A 83 18.79 -3.71 13.84
N THR A 84 18.76 -4.75 13.00
CA THR A 84 19.14 -6.11 13.41
C THR A 84 20.64 -6.29 13.69
N HIS A 85 21.53 -5.50 13.06
CA HIS A 85 22.97 -5.54 13.35
C HIS A 85 23.38 -4.61 14.51
N GLY A 86 22.59 -3.56 14.80
CA GLY A 86 22.81 -2.67 15.93
C GLY A 86 22.53 -3.31 17.29
N ASP A 87 21.60 -4.27 17.36
CA ASP A 87 21.25 -5.01 18.58
C ASP A 87 22.27 -6.11 18.95
N THR A 88 23.28 -6.37 18.11
CA THR A 88 24.36 -7.34 18.36
C THR A 88 25.67 -6.74 18.91
N GLN A 89 25.68 -5.45 19.28
CA GLN A 89 26.81 -4.81 19.99
C GLN A 89 26.40 -4.38 21.40
#